data_AF-A0A164GWM6-F1
#
_entry.id   AF-A0A164GWM6-F1
#
_cell.length_a   1.000
_cell.length_b   1.000
_cell.length_c   1.000
_cell.angle_alpha   90.00
_cell.angle_beta   90.00
_cell.angle_gamma   90.00
#
_symmetry.space_group_name_H-M   'P 1'
#
loop_
_entity.id
_entity.type
_entity.pdbx_description
1 polymer ?
#
loop_
_entity_poly.entity_id
_entity_poly.type
_entity_poly.pdbx_seq_one_letter_code
_entity_poly.pdbx_strand_id
1 'polypeptide(L)'
;MDEQSKEKTALIVENNLYEWNRLSFGLIKAPETFQRLMNFVLKEEIGKTCLVYLYDIIIFSKTPLEHISNLRKIFYLLEEANLKVKLSKF
;
A
#
# COMPACT_ATOMS: atom_id res chain seq x y z
N MET A 1 0.33 -11.68 -6.22
CA MET A 1 -0.82 -12.12 -7.02
C MET A 1 -0.82 -13.63 -6.88
N ASP A 2 -1.96 -14.22 -6.54
CA ASP A 2 -2.09 -15.68 -6.55
C ASP A 2 -1.92 -16.20 -7.99
N GLU A 3 -1.20 -17.30 -8.19
CA GLU A 3 -0.86 -17.79 -9.53
C GLU A 3 -2.11 -18.13 -10.35
N GLN A 4 -3.14 -18.72 -9.75
CA GLN A 4 -4.40 -19.06 -10.42
C GLN A 4 -5.24 -17.81 -10.76
N SER A 5 -4.90 -16.67 -10.18
CA SER A 5 -5.62 -15.41 -10.41
C SER A 5 -4.99 -14.56 -11.52
N LYS A 6 -3.75 -14.85 -11.95
CA LYS A 6 -3.06 -14.05 -12.97
C LYS A 6 -3.75 -14.09 -14.33
N GLU A 7 -4.20 -15.26 -14.77
CA GLU A 7 -4.90 -15.44 -16.04
C GLU A 7 -6.16 -14.55 -16.17
N LYS A 8 -6.83 -14.26 -15.05
CA LYS A 8 -8.03 -13.40 -15.00
C LYS A 8 -7.72 -11.93 -15.18
N THR A 9 -6.45 -11.57 -15.13
CA THR A 9 -5.94 -10.21 -15.33
C THR A 9 -5.32 -10.03 -16.71
N ALA A 10 -5.49 -11.00 -17.60
CA ALA A 10 -4.90 -10.97 -18.92
C ALA A 10 -5.46 -9.82 -19.78
N LEU A 11 -4.60 -9.18 -20.56
CA LEU A 11 -4.92 -8.12 -21.51
C LEU A 11 -4.20 -8.35 -22.84
N ILE A 12 -4.78 -7.83 -23.92
CA ILE A 12 -4.21 -7.94 -25.27
C ILE A 12 -3.60 -6.61 -25.67
N VAL A 13 -2.34 -6.62 -26.11
CA VAL A 13 -1.65 -5.47 -26.70
C VAL A 13 -1.02 -5.91 -28.02
N GLU A 14 -1.38 -5.26 -29.12
CA GLU A 14 -0.82 -5.53 -30.46
C GLU A 14 -0.74 -7.03 -30.80
N ASN A 15 -1.85 -7.75 -30.57
CA ASN A 15 -2.02 -9.19 -30.77
C ASN A 15 -1.23 -10.12 -29.83
N ASN A 16 -0.58 -9.58 -28.79
CA ASN A 16 0.09 -10.37 -27.75
C ASN A 16 -0.73 -10.38 -26.45
N LEU A 17 -0.69 -11.49 -25.72
CA LEU A 17 -1.37 -11.66 -24.43
C LEU A 17 -0.39 -11.38 -23.28
N TYR A 18 -0.77 -10.50 -22.37
CA TYR A 18 0.00 -10.15 -21.18
C TYR A 18 -0.85 -10.35 -19.93
N GLU A 19 -0.21 -10.71 -18.81
CA GLU A 19 -0.86 -10.85 -17.51
C GLU A 19 -0.12 -10.06 -16.43
N TRP A 20 -0.82 -9.72 -15.34
CA TRP A 20 -0.23 -8.95 -14.25
C TRP A 20 0.44 -9.85 -13.20
N ASN A 21 1.75 -9.66 -13.01
CA ASN A 21 2.53 -10.33 -11.96
C ASN A 21 2.33 -9.74 -10.55
N ARG A 22 1.72 -8.56 -10.47
CA ARG A 22 1.45 -7.81 -9.24
C ARG A 22 0.00 -7.33 -9.28
N LEU A 23 -0.51 -6.92 -8.12
CA LEU A 23 -1.85 -6.35 -8.04
C LEU A 23 -1.91 -5.10 -8.92
N SER A 24 -2.78 -5.12 -9.93
CA SER A 24 -2.97 -4.00 -10.87
C SER A 24 -4.17 -3.14 -10.49
N PHE A 25 -4.16 -1.90 -10.98
CA PHE A 25 -5.29 -0.99 -10.84
C PHE A 25 -6.48 -1.47 -11.68
N GLY A 26 -7.70 -1.12 -11.24
CA GLY A 26 -8.95 -1.51 -11.92
C GLY A 26 -9.53 -2.85 -11.46
N LEU A 27 -8.81 -3.64 -10.66
CA LEU A 27 -9.37 -4.84 -10.03
C LEU A 27 -10.27 -4.44 -8.85
N ILE A 28 -11.49 -4.98 -8.82
CA ILE A 28 -12.49 -4.70 -7.77
C ILE A 28 -11.93 -4.94 -6.35
N LYS A 29 -11.12 -5.99 -6.19
CA LYS A 29 -10.53 -6.38 -4.89
C LYS A 29 -9.16 -5.76 -4.60
N ALA A 30 -8.62 -4.95 -5.51
CA ALA A 30 -7.32 -4.32 -5.29
C ALA A 30 -7.29 -3.40 -4.05
N PRO A 31 -8.28 -2.50 -3.84
CA PRO A 31 -8.26 -1.61 -2.69
C PRO A 31 -8.34 -2.37 -1.35
N GLU A 32 -9.18 -3.41 -1.28
CA GLU A 32 -9.31 -4.26 -0.08
C GLU A 32 -8.02 -5.02 0.23
N THR A 33 -7.39 -5.58 -0.80
CA THR A 33 -6.12 -6.32 -0.65
C THR A 33 -5.01 -5.40 -0.15
N PHE A 34 -4.93 -4.17 -0.69
CA PHE A 34 -3.96 -3.18 -0.27
C PHE A 34 -4.22 -2.70 1.17
N GLN A 35 -5.48 -2.44 1.52
CA GLN A 35 -5.87 -2.09 2.89
C GLN A 35 -5.46 -3.18 3.89
N ARG A 36 -5.69 -4.46 3.57
CA ARG A 36 -5.30 -5.58 4.45
C ARG A 36 -3.80 -5.65 4.67
N LEU A 37 -3.00 -5.43 3.62
CA LEU A 37 -1.55 -5.36 3.72
C LEU A 37 -1.11 -4.22 4.64
N MET A 38 -1.65 -3.02 4.44
CA MET A 38 -1.30 -1.85 5.27
C MET A 38 -1.75 -2.01 6.73
N ASN A 39 -2.93 -2.61 6.96
CA ASN A 39 -3.41 -2.95 8.29
C ASN A 39 -2.50 -3.94 9.01
N PHE A 40 -1.84 -4.85 8.28
CA PHE A 40 -0.88 -5.80 8.84
C PHE A 40 0.45 -5.11 9.19
N VAL A 41 1.00 -4.32 8.26
CA VAL A 41 2.29 -3.63 8.44
C VAL A 41 2.24 -2.58 9.55
N LEU A 42 1.14 -1.82 9.63
CA LEU A 42 0.99 -0.70 10.57
C LEU A 42 0.08 -1.04 11.76
N LYS A 43 -0.19 -2.33 12.00
CA LYS A 43 -1.15 -2.81 13.02
C LYS A 43 -0.98 -2.12 14.38
N GLU A 44 0.25 -1.96 14.83
CA GLU A 44 0.57 -1.41 16.15
C GLU A 44 0.44 0.13 16.22
N GLU A 45 0.45 0.81 15.07
CA GLU A 45 0.40 2.27 14.95
C GLU A 45 -1.01 2.79 14.61
N ILE A 46 -1.85 1.95 14.01
CA ILE A 46 -3.22 2.31 13.62
C ILE A 46 -4.03 2.72 14.85
N GLY A 47 -4.63 3.91 14.77
CA GLY A 47 -5.42 4.52 15.84
C GLY A 47 -4.59 5.20 16.94
N LYS A 48 -3.27 5.02 16.96
CA LYS A 48 -2.36 5.69 17.90
C LYS A 48 -1.67 6.89 17.25
N THR A 49 -1.03 6.64 16.12
CA THR A 49 -0.15 7.60 15.43
C THR A 49 -0.46 7.71 13.94
N CYS A 50 -1.21 6.75 13.37
CA CYS A 50 -1.69 6.81 12.00
C CYS A 50 -3.09 6.25 11.78
N LEU A 51 -3.72 6.65 10.67
CA LEU A 51 -4.90 6.03 10.08
C LEU A 51 -4.54 5.55 8.68
N VAL A 52 -5.14 4.44 8.24
CA VAL A 52 -4.94 3.87 6.91
C VAL A 52 -6.28 3.83 6.21
N TYR A 53 -6.36 4.43 5.02
CA TYR A 53 -7.57 4.41 4.20
C TYR A 53 -7.24 4.20 2.72
N LEU A 54 -7.65 3.06 2.19
CA LEU A 54 -7.36 2.60 0.83
C LEU A 54 -5.86 2.70 0.55
N TYR A 55 -5.43 3.66 -0.27
CA TYR A 55 -4.05 3.85 -0.70
C TYR A 55 -3.28 4.88 0.12
N ASP A 56 -3.94 5.54 1.07
CA ASP A 56 -3.37 6.65 1.83
C ASP A 56 -3.13 6.29 3.31
N ILE A 57 -2.01 6.78 3.82
CA ILE A 57 -1.66 6.72 5.25
C ILE A 57 -1.68 8.15 5.78
N ILE A 58 -2.53 8.41 6.77
CA ILE A 58 -2.62 9.69 7.45
C ILE A 58 -1.87 9.57 8.76
N ILE A 59 -0.82 10.35 8.94
CA ILE A 59 0.02 10.35 10.15
C ILE A 59 -0.33 11.59 10.95
N PHE A 60 -0.62 11.44 12.24
CA PHE A 60 -1.04 12.55 13.10
C PHE A 60 -0.25 12.54 14.41
N SER A 61 -0.02 13.72 14.99
CA SER A 61 0.81 13.91 16.19
C SER A 61 0.44 15.22 16.87
N LYS A 62 0.74 15.37 18.16
CA LYS A 62 0.41 16.58 18.92
C LYS A 62 1.44 17.69 18.74
N THR A 63 2.69 17.33 18.48
CA THR A 63 3.79 18.29 18.28
C THR A 63 4.60 17.96 17.02
N PRO A 64 5.29 18.95 16.41
CA PRO A 64 6.15 18.70 15.26
C PRO A 64 7.31 17.72 15.53
N LEU A 65 7.89 17.76 16.73
CA LEU A 65 8.97 16.83 17.12
C LEU A 65 8.47 15.39 17.21
N GLU A 66 7.31 15.20 17.83
CA GLU A 66 6.64 13.90 17.87
C GLU A 66 6.30 13.43 16.44
N HIS A 67 5.86 14.34 15.57
CA HIS A 67 5.54 14.02 14.19
C HIS A 67 6.74 13.49 13.42
N ILE A 68 7.92 14.10 13.57
CA ILE A 68 9.15 13.62 12.95
C ILE A 68 9.50 12.21 13.46
N SER A 69 9.34 11.95 14.75
CA SER A 69 9.56 10.61 15.33
C SER A 69 8.59 9.57 14.76
N ASN A 70 7.30 9.91 14.68
CA ASN A 70 6.27 9.04 14.12
C ASN A 70 6.49 8.76 12.63
N LEU A 71 6.89 9.77 11.85
CA LEU A 71 7.27 9.61 10.44
C LEU A 71 8.41 8.61 10.27
N ARG A 72 9.49 8.77 11.05
CA ARG A 72 10.64 7.84 11.00
C ARG A 72 10.22 6.41 11.30
N LYS A 73 9.39 6.22 12.33
CA LYS A 73 8.89 4.89 12.72
C LYS A 73 8.05 4.26 11.61
N ILE A 74 7.11 5.01 11.04
CA ILE A 74 6.23 4.50 9.98
C ILE A 74 7.02 4.20 8.71
N PHE A 75 7.95 5.07 8.31
CA PHE A 75 8.80 4.82 7.15
C PHE A 75 9.69 3.58 7.33
N TYR A 76 10.23 3.38 8.52
CA TYR A 76 10.97 2.15 8.85
C TYR A 76 10.10 0.90 8.69
N LEU A 77 8.87 0.90 9.22
CA LEU A 77 7.95 -0.24 9.07
C LEU A 77 7.58 -0.52 7.61
N LEU A 78 7.40 0.53 6.81
CA LEU A 78 7.14 0.39 5.37
C LEU A 78 8.35 -0.18 4.62
N GLU A 79 9.56 0.27 4.97
CA GLU A 79 10.81 -0.24 4.39
C GLU A 79 11.04 -1.72 4.71
N GLU A 80 10.82 -2.13 5.97
CA GLU A 80 10.89 -3.54 6.39
C GLU A 80 9.88 -4.43 5.64
N ALA A 81 8.72 -3.88 5.30
CA ALA A 81 7.71 -4.55 4.48
C ALA A 81 8.00 -4.49 2.97
N ASN A 82 9.15 -3.92 2.57
CA ASN A 82 9.54 -3.67 1.18
C ASN A 82 8.51 -2.84 0.38
N LEU A 83 7.84 -1.92 1.07
CA LEU A 83 6.89 -0.97 0.51
C LEU A 83 7.58 0.36 0.24
N LYS A 84 7.22 1.00 -0.88
CA LYS A 84 7.76 2.30 -1.28
C LYS A 84 6.72 3.39 -1.12
N VAL A 85 7.11 4.48 -0.49
CA VAL A 85 6.30 5.69 -0.40
C VAL A 85 6.51 6.51 -1.67
N LYS A 86 5.42 6.88 -2.34
CA LYS A 86 5.46 7.87 -3.43
C LYS A 86 5.50 9.27 -2.81
N LEU A 87 6.65 9.94 -2.91
CA LEU A 87 6.85 11.28 -2.31
C LEU A 87 6.06 12.38 -3.03
N SER A 88 5.75 12.20 -4.32
CA SER A 88 4.90 13.13 -5.07
C SER A 88 3.44 12.65 -5.07
N LYS A 89 2.52 13.55 -4.68
CA LYS A 89 1.08 13.35 -4.88
C LYS A 89 0.54 14.05 -6.14
N PHE A 90 1.45 14.51 -7.00
CA PHE A 90 1.21 15.13 -8.30
C PHE A 90 2.21 14.57 -9.31
#